data_AF-A0A397IRN3-F1
#
_entry.id   AF-A0A397IRN3-F1
#
_cell.length_a   1.000
_cell.length_b   1.000
_cell.length_c   1.000
_cell.angle_alpha   90.00
_cell.angle_beta   90.00
_cell.angle_gamma   90.00
#
_symmetry.space_group_name_H-M   'P 1'
#
loop_
_entity.id
_entity.type
_entity.pdbx_description
1 polymer ?
#
loop_
_entity_poly.entity_id
_entity_poly.type
_entity_poly.pdbx_seq_one_letter_code
_entity_poly.pdbx_strand_id
1 'polypeptide(L)'
;MASSKCKNSKRVIQGVIKTTRKAIERKGDLILRKESYEYGTSKVGKDYEGDNGSKLPKERGLKSSKILKDMIVDLGNYVKWEINKLRQFELVSFIHAGLYMILLRMDVPAEYICRVTRSDTLQILTNVNQFEKALKCLVLTWKSKAIICKTINVVEEMCDDDILEDLQGASTRITISSFSSYHTSRRKIPLS
;
A
#
# COMPACT_ATOMS: atom_id res chain seq x y z
N MET A 1 7.56 -18.31 1.88
CA MET A 1 8.60 -17.42 1.31
C MET A 1 8.70 -16.17 2.18
N ALA A 2 9.92 -15.79 2.56
CA ALA A 2 10.21 -15.02 3.78
C ALA A 2 10.54 -13.54 3.53
N SER A 3 10.12 -12.69 4.47
CA SER A 3 10.37 -11.23 4.54
C SER A 3 11.87 -10.90 4.47
N SER A 4 12.20 -9.70 4.01
CA SER A 4 13.58 -9.20 3.88
C SER A 4 14.37 -9.29 5.20
N LYS A 5 13.71 -9.17 6.36
CA LYS A 5 14.29 -9.35 7.70
C LYS A 5 14.70 -10.81 7.95
N CYS A 6 13.86 -11.78 7.57
CA CYS A 6 14.19 -13.21 7.66
C CYS A 6 15.36 -13.61 6.74
N LYS A 7 15.53 -12.93 5.59
CA LYS A 7 16.67 -13.17 4.68
C LYS A 7 17.99 -12.56 5.17
N ASN A 8 17.96 -11.69 6.18
CA ASN A 8 19.13 -10.93 6.64
C ASN A 8 19.77 -11.48 7.92
N SER A 9 19.24 -12.56 8.51
CA SER A 9 19.75 -13.11 9.78
C SER A 9 21.13 -13.78 9.68
N LYS A 10 21.59 -14.10 8.46
CA LYS A 10 22.87 -14.78 8.19
C LYS A 10 23.87 -13.95 7.38
N ARG A 11 23.77 -12.62 7.43
CA ARG A 11 24.59 -11.75 6.58
C ARG A 11 26.06 -11.81 7.01
N VAL A 12 26.97 -12.05 6.05
CA VAL A 12 28.43 -12.04 6.24
C VAL A 12 29.02 -10.81 5.52
N ILE A 13 30.18 -10.34 5.96
CA ILE A 13 30.87 -9.13 5.48
C ILE A 13 31.13 -9.22 3.96
N GLN A 14 30.63 -8.24 3.22
CA GLN A 14 30.60 -8.25 1.74
C GLN A 14 31.97 -8.15 1.07
N GLY A 15 33.02 -7.81 1.83
CA GLY A 15 34.40 -7.81 1.35
C GLY A 15 35.00 -9.21 1.17
N VAL A 16 34.42 -10.25 1.80
CA VAL A 16 34.94 -11.62 1.78
C VAL A 16 34.23 -12.49 0.73
N ILE A 17 32.94 -12.24 0.46
CA ILE A 17 32.12 -13.03 -0.46
C ILE A 17 31.30 -12.10 -1.35
N LYS A 18 31.41 -12.28 -2.68
CA LYS A 18 30.66 -11.52 -3.70
C LYS A 18 29.16 -11.77 -3.51
N THR A 19 28.49 -10.88 -2.79
CA THR A 19 27.07 -11.00 -2.46
C THR A 19 26.23 -10.48 -3.62
N THR A 20 25.31 -11.30 -4.11
CA THR A 20 24.30 -10.86 -5.08
C THR A 20 23.40 -9.80 -4.44
N ARG A 21 22.96 -8.79 -5.23
CA ARG A 21 22.02 -7.76 -4.73
C ARG A 21 20.81 -8.44 -4.09
N LYS A 22 20.37 -7.93 -2.93
CA LYS A 22 19.13 -8.38 -2.29
C LYS A 22 17.99 -8.30 -3.30
N ALA A 23 17.33 -9.42 -3.55
CA ALA A 23 16.03 -9.43 -4.21
C ALA A 23 14.99 -8.85 -3.24
N ILE A 24 14.95 -7.51 -3.17
CA ILE A 24 13.90 -6.74 -2.51
C ILE A 24 12.71 -6.71 -3.48
N GLU A 25 11.54 -7.11 -3.01
CA GLU A 25 10.33 -7.03 -3.83
C GLU A 25 10.02 -5.55 -4.14
N ARG A 26 9.48 -5.26 -5.33
CA ARG A 26 9.33 -3.88 -5.80
C ARG A 26 8.46 -3.06 -4.84
N LYS A 27 9.02 -2.01 -4.26
CA LYS A 27 8.31 -0.95 -3.50
C LYS A 27 7.03 -0.53 -4.26
N GLY A 28 5.92 -0.37 -3.55
CA GLY A 28 4.69 0.20 -4.11
C GLY A 28 4.93 1.53 -4.82
N ASP A 29 4.08 1.87 -5.78
CA ASP A 29 4.08 3.19 -6.39
C ASP A 29 3.58 4.25 -5.39
N LEU A 30 2.72 3.84 -4.45
CA LEU A 30 2.34 4.60 -3.26
C LEU A 30 2.66 3.80 -2.00
N ILE A 31 2.97 4.51 -0.92
CA ILE A 31 3.06 3.95 0.43
C ILE A 31 2.29 4.84 1.39
N LEU A 32 1.47 4.22 2.23
CA LEU A 32 0.79 4.84 3.34
C LEU A 32 1.57 4.48 4.61
N ARG A 33 2.10 5.49 5.30
CA ARG A 33 2.96 5.30 6.47
C ARG A 33 2.63 6.30 7.56
N LYS A 34 2.80 5.89 8.80
CA LYS A 34 2.88 6.77 9.97
C LYS A 34 4.23 6.52 10.62
N GLU A 35 4.98 7.61 10.83
CA GLU A 35 6.36 7.55 11.31
C GLU A 35 7.26 6.57 10.51
N SER A 36 7.73 5.53 11.19
CA SER A 36 8.63 4.49 10.64
C SER A 36 7.88 3.26 10.12
N TYR A 37 6.56 3.17 10.30
CA TYR A 37 5.77 1.99 9.96
C TYR A 37 4.84 2.22 8.76
N GLU A 38 4.72 1.19 7.93
CA GLU A 38 3.91 1.22 6.71
C GLU A 38 2.61 0.42 6.91
N TYR A 39 1.48 1.01 6.52
CA TYR A 39 0.13 0.48 6.72
C TYR A 39 -0.62 0.21 5.42
N GLY A 40 -0.06 0.60 4.29
CA GLY A 40 -0.68 0.35 3.00
C GLY A 40 0.19 0.74 1.82
N THR A 41 -0.26 0.34 0.63
CA THR A 41 0.50 0.55 -0.60
C THR A 41 -0.40 0.79 -1.81
N SER A 42 0.18 1.14 -2.95
CA SER A 42 -0.54 1.12 -4.23
C SER A 42 0.36 0.59 -5.34
N LYS A 43 -0.27 -0.04 -6.33
CA LYS A 43 0.37 -0.41 -7.60
C LYS A 43 -0.41 0.17 -8.75
N VAL A 44 0.28 0.95 -9.56
CA VAL A 44 -0.22 1.56 -10.79
C VAL A 44 0.30 0.75 -11.96
N GLY A 45 -0.47 0.71 -13.02
CA GLY A 45 0.10 0.39 -14.31
C GLY A 45 -0.77 0.86 -15.45
N LYS A 46 -0.17 0.81 -16.64
CA LYS A 46 -0.62 1.62 -17.76
C LYS A 46 -2.01 1.25 -18.25
N ASP A 47 -2.22 -0.02 -18.58
CA ASP A 47 -3.42 -0.43 -19.32
C ASP A 47 -4.34 -1.34 -18.49
N TYR A 48 -5.65 -1.18 -18.71
CA TYR A 48 -6.68 -2.10 -18.27
C TYR A 48 -7.11 -2.99 -19.42
N GLU A 49 -6.61 -4.23 -19.43
CA GLU A 49 -6.88 -5.23 -20.48
C GLU A 49 -8.25 -5.95 -20.29
N GLY A 50 -9.17 -5.41 -19.49
CA GLY A 50 -10.47 -6.02 -19.19
C GLY A 50 -10.42 -7.15 -18.16
N ASP A 51 -11.56 -7.79 -17.89
CA ASP A 51 -11.68 -8.94 -16.97
C ASP A 51 -10.91 -10.19 -17.45
N ASN A 52 -10.68 -10.30 -18.76
CA ASN A 52 -9.85 -11.34 -19.36
C ASN A 52 -8.34 -11.04 -19.29
N GLY A 53 -7.96 -9.81 -18.91
CA GLY A 53 -6.58 -9.41 -18.70
C GLY A 53 -6.01 -10.03 -17.43
N SER A 54 -5.28 -11.13 -17.56
CA SER A 54 -4.70 -11.87 -16.41
C SER A 54 -3.70 -11.05 -15.57
N LYS A 55 -3.10 -9.99 -16.15
CA LYS A 55 -2.04 -9.20 -15.52
C LYS A 55 -2.51 -8.35 -14.35
N LEU A 56 -3.75 -7.88 -14.36
CA LEU A 56 -4.25 -6.97 -13.32
C LEU A 56 -4.70 -7.68 -12.04
N PRO A 57 -5.71 -8.58 -12.08
CA PRO A 57 -6.21 -9.20 -10.87
C PRO A 57 -5.26 -10.26 -10.31
N LYS A 58 -4.62 -11.09 -11.15
CA LYS A 58 -3.78 -12.19 -10.67
C LYS A 58 -2.36 -11.73 -10.34
N GLU A 59 -1.68 -11.05 -11.26
CA GLU A 59 -0.26 -10.74 -11.07
C GLU A 59 -0.03 -9.54 -10.13
N ARG A 60 -0.76 -8.43 -10.32
CA ARG A 60 -0.63 -7.25 -9.43
C ARG A 60 -1.28 -7.47 -8.08
N GLY A 61 -2.38 -8.23 -8.03
CA GLY A 61 -2.98 -8.70 -6.78
C GLY A 61 -1.97 -9.46 -5.93
N LEU A 62 -1.32 -10.48 -6.51
CA LEU A 62 -0.32 -11.28 -5.80
C LEU A 62 0.87 -10.46 -5.29
N LYS A 63 1.38 -9.52 -6.09
CA LYS A 63 2.49 -8.63 -5.66
C LYS A 63 2.06 -7.71 -4.52
N SER A 64 0.87 -7.13 -4.60
CA SER A 64 0.34 -6.25 -3.57
C SER A 64 0.10 -7.00 -2.27
N SER A 65 -0.48 -8.21 -2.34
CA SER A 65 -0.67 -9.08 -1.18
C SER A 65 0.65 -9.46 -0.50
N LYS A 66 1.73 -9.66 -1.26
CA LYS A 66 3.05 -9.94 -0.67
C LYS A 66 3.61 -8.74 0.09
N ILE A 67 3.50 -7.54 -0.49
CA ILE A 67 3.90 -6.30 0.18
C ILE A 67 3.10 -6.10 1.48
N LEU A 68 1.78 -6.27 1.43
CA LEU A 68 0.93 -6.18 2.61
C LEU A 68 1.32 -7.21 3.68
N LYS A 69 1.61 -8.44 3.29
CA LYS A 69 2.05 -9.48 4.24
C LYS A 69 3.37 -9.09 4.91
N ASP A 70 4.33 -8.56 4.14
CA ASP A 70 5.60 -8.11 4.69
C ASP A 70 5.41 -6.93 5.68
N MET A 71 4.47 -6.01 5.41
CA MET A 71 4.08 -4.95 6.34
C MET A 71 3.45 -5.49 7.63
N ILE A 72 2.54 -6.47 7.53
CA ILE A 72 1.94 -7.13 8.72
C ILE A 72 3.01 -7.79 9.57
N VAL A 73 3.98 -8.48 8.96
CA VAL A 73 5.08 -9.10 9.70
C VAL A 73 5.92 -8.03 10.41
N ASP A 74 6.12 -6.86 9.79
CA ASP A 74 6.87 -5.78 10.42
C ASP A 74 6.14 -5.19 11.64
N LEU A 75 4.85 -4.86 11.46
CA LEU A 75 3.98 -4.40 12.54
C LEU A 75 3.83 -5.45 13.65
N GLY A 76 3.72 -6.72 13.29
CA GLY A 76 3.63 -7.85 14.23
C GLY A 76 4.87 -7.98 15.11
N ASN A 77 6.06 -7.76 14.55
CA ASN A 77 7.29 -7.71 15.33
C ASN A 77 7.33 -6.50 16.28
N TYR A 78 6.77 -5.36 15.88
CA TYR A 78 6.67 -4.18 16.72
C TYR A 78 5.76 -4.41 17.93
N VAL A 79 4.57 -4.98 17.72
CA VAL A 79 3.62 -5.31 18.79
C VAL A 79 3.91 -6.65 19.50
N LYS A 80 5.12 -7.20 19.32
CA LYS A 80 5.58 -8.47 19.93
C LYS A 80 4.63 -9.66 19.72
N TRP A 81 3.96 -9.71 18.58
CA TRP A 81 3.02 -10.77 18.21
C TRP A 81 1.84 -10.97 19.18
N GLU A 82 1.39 -9.89 19.82
CA GLU A 82 0.21 -9.95 20.70
C GLU A 82 -1.07 -10.29 19.90
N ILE A 83 -1.64 -11.46 20.18
CA ILE A 83 -2.76 -12.04 19.39
C ILE A 83 -3.98 -11.11 19.35
N ASN A 84 -4.28 -10.44 20.46
CA ASN A 84 -5.43 -9.55 20.58
C ASN A 84 -5.32 -8.33 19.65
N LYS A 85 -4.11 -7.80 19.47
CA LYS A 85 -3.84 -6.67 18.57
C LYS A 85 -3.75 -7.13 17.12
N LEU A 86 -3.06 -8.24 16.88
CA LEU A 86 -2.91 -8.82 15.53
C LEU A 86 -4.25 -9.10 14.88
N ARG A 87 -5.24 -9.62 15.61
CA ARG A 87 -6.59 -9.90 15.08
C ARG A 87 -7.34 -8.66 14.61
N GLN A 88 -6.94 -7.49 15.07
CA GLN A 88 -7.53 -6.22 14.69
C GLN A 88 -6.76 -5.53 13.57
N PHE A 89 -5.62 -6.09 13.14
CA PHE A 89 -4.84 -5.54 12.04
C PHE A 89 -5.58 -5.68 10.74
N GLU A 90 -5.72 -4.55 10.08
CA GLU A 90 -6.25 -4.49 8.73
C GLU A 90 -5.46 -3.47 7.91
N LEU A 91 -4.82 -3.95 6.85
CA LEU A 91 -4.02 -3.14 5.93
C LEU A 91 -4.69 -3.05 4.57
N VAL A 92 -4.34 -2.02 3.81
CA VAL A 92 -4.98 -1.74 2.52
C VAL A 92 -3.97 -1.52 1.40
N SER A 93 -4.28 -2.01 0.21
CA SER A 93 -3.53 -1.71 -1.00
C SER A 93 -4.45 -1.30 -2.14
N PHE A 94 -4.08 -0.26 -2.88
CA PHE A 94 -4.76 0.10 -4.12
C PHE A 94 -4.10 -0.56 -5.32
N ILE A 95 -4.91 -0.94 -6.30
CA ILE A 95 -4.45 -1.29 -7.63
C ILE A 95 -5.11 -0.33 -8.61
N HIS A 96 -4.30 0.48 -9.28
CA HIS A 96 -4.73 1.35 -10.35
C HIS A 96 -4.32 0.79 -11.71
N ALA A 97 -5.23 0.90 -12.67
CA ALA A 97 -4.99 0.56 -14.06
C ALA A 97 -5.76 1.49 -14.98
N GLY A 98 -5.07 2.43 -15.63
CA GLY A 98 -5.73 3.53 -16.32
C GLY A 98 -6.70 4.28 -15.40
N LEU A 99 -7.99 4.26 -15.73
CA LEU A 99 -9.07 4.89 -14.95
C LEU A 99 -9.76 3.95 -13.96
N TYR A 100 -9.24 2.73 -13.81
CA TYR A 100 -9.80 1.74 -12.90
C TYR A 100 -9.06 1.71 -11.57
N MET A 101 -9.82 1.50 -10.50
CA MET A 101 -9.32 1.39 -9.13
C MET A 101 -9.93 0.17 -8.45
N ILE A 102 -9.07 -0.62 -7.81
CA ILE A 102 -9.45 -1.76 -6.98
C ILE A 102 -8.79 -1.58 -5.62
N LEU A 103 -9.56 -1.80 -4.55
CA LEU A 103 -9.05 -1.85 -3.19
C LEU A 103 -8.83 -3.31 -2.77
N LEU A 104 -7.62 -3.63 -2.34
CA LEU A 104 -7.28 -4.84 -1.61
C LEU A 104 -7.23 -4.52 -0.13
N ARG A 105 -7.83 -5.41 0.66
CA ARG A 105 -7.80 -5.38 2.12
C ARG A 105 -7.14 -6.67 2.59
N MET A 106 -6.19 -6.57 3.53
CA MET A 106 -5.58 -7.74 4.16
C MET A 106 -5.82 -7.69 5.66
N ASP A 107 -6.44 -8.73 6.18
CA ASP A 107 -6.76 -8.92 7.60
C ASP A 107 -6.10 -10.19 8.15
N VAL A 108 -5.94 -10.25 9.48
CA VAL A 108 -5.33 -11.40 10.19
C VAL A 108 -6.38 -12.04 11.09
N PRO A 109 -7.32 -12.84 10.55
CA PRO A 109 -8.38 -13.46 11.35
C PRO A 109 -7.87 -14.47 12.39
N ALA A 110 -6.72 -15.10 12.11
CA ALA A 110 -6.07 -16.04 13.01
C ALA A 110 -4.55 -15.85 12.96
N GLU A 111 -3.85 -16.26 14.02
CA GLU A 111 -2.45 -15.91 14.33
C GLU A 111 -1.50 -15.83 13.11
N TYR A 112 -1.51 -16.86 12.26
CA TYR A 112 -0.59 -16.96 11.11
C TYR A 112 -1.30 -16.95 9.76
N ILE A 113 -2.61 -16.67 9.74
CA ILE A 113 -3.44 -16.66 8.55
C ILE A 113 -3.73 -15.21 8.18
N CYS A 114 -3.20 -14.76 7.05
CA CYS A 114 -3.60 -13.51 6.43
C CYS A 114 -4.63 -13.81 5.34
N ARG A 115 -5.78 -13.14 5.39
CA ARG A 115 -6.80 -13.19 4.34
C ARG A 115 -6.72 -11.94 3.50
N VAL A 116 -6.91 -12.08 2.18
CA VAL A 116 -6.96 -10.95 1.24
C VAL A 116 -8.36 -10.88 0.65
N THR A 117 -8.99 -9.73 0.83
CA THR A 117 -10.30 -9.42 0.25
C THR A 117 -10.13 -8.34 -0.81
N ARG A 118 -10.81 -8.49 -1.94
CA ARG A 118 -10.78 -7.54 -3.05
C ARG A 118 -12.13 -6.85 -3.16
N SER A 119 -12.15 -5.53 -3.29
CA SER A 119 -13.35 -4.77 -3.63
C SER A 119 -13.75 -4.98 -5.08
N ASP A 120 -14.93 -4.47 -5.42
CA ASP A 120 -15.32 -4.32 -6.82
C ASP A 120 -14.38 -3.38 -7.56
N THR A 121 -14.24 -3.61 -8.85
CA THR A 121 -13.48 -2.76 -9.75
C THR A 121 -14.30 -1.50 -10.03
N LEU A 122 -13.82 -0.35 -9.55
CA LEU A 122 -14.43 0.93 -9.85
C LEU A 122 -13.75 1.55 -11.08
N GLN A 123 -14.55 2.16 -11.94
CA GLN A 123 -14.08 2.92 -13.09
C GLN A 123 -14.43 4.39 -12.90
N ILE A 124 -13.43 5.25 -12.98
CA ILE A 124 -13.63 6.69 -13.11
C ILE A 124 -13.98 6.96 -14.57
N LEU A 125 -15.24 7.26 -14.84
CA LEU A 125 -15.67 7.60 -16.19
C LEU A 125 -15.32 9.04 -16.51
N THR A 126 -14.96 9.29 -17.77
CA THR A 126 -14.59 10.62 -18.27
C THR A 126 -15.79 11.50 -18.57
N ASN A 127 -17.00 10.93 -18.60
CA ASN A 127 -18.23 11.68 -18.82
C ASN A 127 -18.70 12.35 -17.52
N VAL A 128 -18.88 13.68 -17.56
CA VAL A 128 -19.32 14.50 -16.43
C VAL A 128 -20.67 14.04 -15.87
N ASN A 129 -21.55 13.50 -16.72
CA ASN A 129 -22.88 13.04 -16.33
C ASN A 129 -22.86 11.78 -15.42
N GLN A 130 -21.71 11.12 -15.30
CA GLN A 130 -21.54 9.89 -14.50
C GLN A 130 -20.58 10.10 -13.32
N PHE A 131 -20.51 11.34 -12.82
CA PHE A 131 -19.67 11.73 -11.69
C PHE A 131 -19.92 10.91 -10.41
N GLU A 132 -21.10 10.32 -10.26
CA GLU A 132 -21.42 9.37 -9.18
C GLU A 132 -20.39 8.24 -9.01
N LYS A 133 -19.75 7.78 -10.11
CA LYS A 133 -18.72 6.74 -10.03
C LYS A 133 -17.42 7.25 -9.44
N ALA A 134 -17.09 8.53 -9.68
CA ALA A 134 -15.95 9.19 -9.05
C ALA A 134 -16.19 9.36 -7.54
N LEU A 135 -17.44 9.65 -7.13
CA LEU A 135 -17.81 9.67 -5.71
C LEU A 135 -17.58 8.31 -5.04
N LYS A 136 -17.92 7.20 -5.70
CA LYS A 136 -17.63 5.85 -5.19
C LYS A 136 -16.14 5.62 -4.97
N CYS A 137 -15.28 6.13 -5.86
CA CYS A 137 -13.83 6.08 -5.68
C CYS A 137 -13.39 6.86 -4.44
N LEU A 138 -13.89 8.09 -4.24
CA LEU A 138 -13.59 8.90 -3.05
C LEU A 138 -14.05 8.21 -1.77
N VAL A 139 -15.24 7.61 -1.77
CA VAL A 139 -15.76 6.83 -0.63
C VAL A 139 -14.86 5.62 -0.34
N LEU A 140 -14.36 4.91 -1.36
CA LEU A 140 -13.39 3.85 -1.15
C LEU A 140 -12.10 4.37 -0.50
N THR A 141 -11.56 5.49 -0.98
CA THR A 141 -10.36 6.10 -0.39
C THR A 141 -10.59 6.51 1.06
N TRP A 142 -11.77 7.07 1.37
CA TRP A 142 -12.15 7.39 2.74
C TRP A 142 -12.24 6.15 3.64
N LYS A 143 -12.88 5.08 3.16
CA LYS A 143 -12.94 3.79 3.87
C LYS A 143 -11.54 3.24 4.13
N SER A 144 -10.63 3.33 3.16
CA SER A 144 -9.24 2.90 3.34
C SER A 144 -8.52 3.72 4.41
N LYS A 145 -8.74 5.04 4.47
CA LYS A 145 -8.22 5.89 5.56
C LYS A 145 -8.75 5.42 6.90
N ALA A 146 -10.07 5.21 7.03
CA ALA A 146 -10.69 4.76 8.28
C ALA A 146 -10.11 3.41 8.77
N ILE A 147 -9.89 2.46 7.85
CA ILE A 147 -9.26 1.17 8.17
C ILE A 147 -7.84 1.37 8.71
N ILE A 148 -7.03 2.20 8.05
CA ILE A 148 -5.65 2.49 8.49
C ILE A 148 -5.64 3.17 9.86
N CYS A 149 -6.49 4.18 10.07
CA CYS A 149 -6.61 4.86 11.36
C CYS A 149 -6.94 3.87 12.48
N LYS A 150 -7.89 2.95 12.26
CA LYS A 150 -8.18 1.89 13.23
C LYS A 150 -6.96 1.06 13.57
N THR A 151 -6.19 0.62 12.56
CA THR A 151 -4.97 -0.18 12.78
C THR A 151 -3.90 0.62 13.51
N ILE A 152 -3.75 1.92 13.22
CA ILE A 152 -2.83 2.81 13.93
C ILE A 152 -3.20 2.90 15.41
N ASN A 153 -4.49 3.11 15.73
CA ASN A 153 -4.94 3.21 17.12
C ASN A 153 -4.68 1.92 17.90
N VAL A 154 -4.84 0.74 17.27
CA VAL A 154 -4.50 -0.55 17.88
C VAL A 154 -3.00 -0.69 18.13
N VAL A 155 -2.17 -0.15 17.24
CA VAL A 155 -0.71 -0.23 17.33
C VAL A 155 -0.16 0.73 18.39
N GLU A 156 -0.71 1.93 18.48
CA GLU A 156 -0.22 3.00 19.37
C GLU A 156 -0.99 3.11 20.69
N GLU A 157 -2.07 2.35 20.88
CA GLU A 157 -2.95 2.40 22.06
C GLU A 157 -3.58 3.79 22.28
N MET A 158 -3.86 4.53 21.20
CA MET A 158 -4.48 5.86 21.28
C MET A 158 -5.99 5.75 21.59
N CYS A 159 -6.45 6.57 22.56
CA CYS A 159 -7.87 6.74 22.87
C CYS A 159 -8.57 7.53 21.75
N ASP A 160 -9.89 7.37 21.60
CA ASP A 160 -10.69 7.87 20.47
C ASP A 160 -10.68 9.42 20.27
N ASP A 161 -10.12 10.18 21.21
CA ASP A 161 -10.13 11.64 21.23
C ASP A 161 -9.26 12.29 20.12
N ASP A 162 -8.22 11.60 19.62
CA ASP A 162 -7.26 12.17 18.66
C ASP A 162 -7.80 12.25 17.21
N ILE A 163 -8.88 11.52 16.89
CA ILE A 163 -9.47 11.50 15.53
C ILE A 163 -10.14 12.85 15.20
N LEU A 164 -10.66 13.54 16.23
CA LEU A 164 -11.36 14.81 16.06
C LEU A 164 -10.39 15.97 15.76
N GLU A 165 -9.21 15.95 16.36
CA GLU A 165 -8.15 16.95 16.09
C GLU A 165 -7.62 16.87 14.66
N ASP A 166 -7.43 15.66 14.11
CA ASP A 166 -6.95 15.47 12.74
C ASP A 166 -7.93 16.01 11.67
N LEU A 167 -9.24 15.98 11.95
CA LEU A 167 -10.26 16.57 11.08
C LEU A 167 -10.28 18.10 11.15
N GLN A 168 -10.01 18.66 12.32
CA GLN A 168 -9.92 20.10 12.52
C GLN A 168 -8.62 20.68 11.92
N GLY A 169 -7.49 19.96 12.02
CA GLY A 169 -6.21 20.36 11.45
C GLY A 169 -6.16 20.34 9.91
N ALA A 170 -6.90 19.42 9.27
CA ALA A 170 -6.97 19.31 7.82
C ALA A 170 -7.70 20.49 7.14
N SER A 171 -8.57 21.20 7.87
CA SER A 171 -9.26 22.40 7.36
C SER A 171 -8.29 23.59 7.16
N THR A 172 -7.16 23.59 7.88
CA THR A 172 -6.29 24.77 8.02
C THR A 172 -5.03 24.72 7.14
N ARG A 173 -4.73 23.60 6.47
CA ARG A 173 -3.50 23.44 5.65
C ARG A 173 -3.75 22.79 4.29
N ILE A 174 -4.37 23.53 3.39
CA ILE A 174 -4.23 23.27 1.94
C ILE A 174 -3.31 24.35 1.37
N THR A 175 -2.00 24.20 1.57
CA THR A 175 -1.00 24.95 0.80
C THR A 175 -0.56 24.06 -0.34
N ILE A 176 -1.12 24.29 -1.52
CA ILE A 176 -0.75 23.58 -2.75
C ILE A 176 0.63 24.10 -3.17
N SER A 177 1.71 23.46 -2.72
CA SER A 177 3.02 23.68 -3.31
C SER A 177 3.04 23.02 -4.69
N SER A 178 3.12 23.86 -5.72
CA SER A 178 3.21 23.55 -7.15
C SER A 178 3.92 22.24 -7.50
N PHE A 179 3.22 21.40 -8.25
CA PHE A 179 3.68 20.14 -8.82
C PHE A 179 4.82 20.41 -9.84
N SER A 180 6.08 20.20 -9.45
CA SER A 180 7.21 20.27 -10.38
C SER A 180 7.34 18.94 -11.14
N SER A 181 6.87 18.93 -12.39
CA SER A 181 7.03 17.81 -13.31
C SER A 181 8.47 17.74 -13.82
N TYR A 182 9.25 16.76 -13.39
CA TYR A 182 10.59 16.52 -13.93
C TYR A 182 10.49 15.84 -15.29
N HIS A 183 10.61 16.64 -16.36
CA HIS A 183 10.78 16.13 -17.72
C HIS A 183 12.24 15.66 -17.91
N THR A 184 12.48 14.35 -17.84
CA THR A 184 13.81 13.78 -18.14
C THR A 184 13.92 13.52 -19.65
N SER A 185 14.53 14.47 -20.36
CA SER A 185 14.96 14.30 -21.75
C SER A 185 16.12 13.28 -21.83
N ARG A 186 15.95 12.21 -22.60
CA ARG A 186 16.99 11.19 -22.84
C ARG A 186 18.06 11.77 -23.78
N ARG A 187 19.26 12.06 -23.26
CA ARG A 187 20.46 12.22 -24.10
C ARG A 187 21.00 10.84 -24.46
N LYS A 188 21.12 10.55 -25.76
CA LYS A 188 21.88 9.42 -26.29
C LYS A 188 23.38 9.73 -26.13
N ILE A 189 24.15 8.78 -25.63
CA ILE A 189 25.62 8.83 -25.62
C ILE A 189 26.09 7.93 -26.78
N PRO A 190 26.99 8.38 -27.67
CA PRO A 190 27.50 7.55 -28.76
C PRO A 190 28.54 6.56 -28.24
N LEU A 191 28.52 5.34 -28.79
CA LEU A 191 29.57 4.34 -28.61
C LEU A 191 30.69 4.65 -29.61
N SER A 192 31.90 4.87 -29.09
CA SER A 192 33.16 4.86 -29.84
C SER A 192 33.65 3.42 -30.03
#